data_AF-A0A933FIJ8-F1
#
_entry.id   AF-A0A933FIJ8-F1
#
_cell.length_a   1.000
_cell.length_b   1.000
_cell.length_c   1.000
_cell.angle_alpha   90.00
_cell.angle_beta   90.00
_cell.angle_gamma   90.00
#
_symmetry.space_group_name_H-M   'P 1'
#
loop_
_entity.id
_entity.type
_entity.pdbx_description
1 polymer ?
#
loop_
_entity_poly.entity_id
_entity_poly.type
_entity_poly.pdbx_seq_one_letter_code
_entity_poly.pdbx_strand_id
1 'polypeptide(L)'
;MIQTQLKEVGIDYPHTGESVAPGAYTFRITAPEDAREVRLSIDDGAWEPCRRENGHWWFDWASREEGDHVAISRVIEADGSVLVSPPRLFRVEPRF
;
A
#
# COMPACT_ATOMS: atom_id res chain seq x y z
N MET A 1 19.00 -26.34 -8.29
CA MET A 1 18.30 -25.89 -7.07
C MET A 1 17.56 -24.62 -7.43
N ILE A 2 16.23 -24.63 -7.46
CA ILE A 2 15.44 -23.43 -7.75
C ILE A 2 15.19 -22.76 -6.41
N GLN A 3 15.78 -21.58 -6.19
CA GLN A 3 15.39 -20.74 -5.07
C GLN A 3 14.00 -20.18 -5.41
N THR A 4 12.97 -20.65 -4.73
CA THR A 4 11.66 -20.00 -4.74
C THR A 4 11.84 -18.64 -4.08
N GLN A 5 11.88 -17.56 -4.87
CA GLN A 5 11.74 -16.21 -4.33
C GLN A 5 10.34 -16.13 -3.72
N LEU A 6 10.23 -15.73 -2.46
CA LEU A 6 8.95 -15.43 -1.85
C LEU A 6 8.32 -14.26 -2.63
N LYS A 7 7.12 -14.47 -3.18
CA LYS A 7 6.34 -13.37 -3.76
C LYS A 7 5.80 -12.53 -2.61
N GLU A 8 6.43 -11.40 -2.35
CA GLU A 8 6.04 -10.51 -1.26
C GLU A 8 5.26 -9.31 -1.80
N VAL A 9 4.16 -9.00 -1.13
CA VAL A 9 3.41 -7.75 -1.26
C VAL A 9 3.44 -7.04 0.09
N GLY A 10 3.74 -5.75 0.08
CA GLY A 10 3.85 -4.96 1.29
C GLY A 10 3.70 -3.47 1.04
N ILE A 11 3.11 -2.76 2.00
CA ILE A 11 3.07 -1.30 2.00
C ILE A 11 4.36 -0.81 2.65
N ASP A 12 5.32 -0.27 1.90
CA ASP A 12 6.60 0.19 2.46
C ASP A 12 6.41 1.46 3.31
N TYR A 13 5.60 2.39 2.80
CA TYR A 13 5.31 3.67 3.44
C TYR A 13 3.80 3.94 3.46
N PRO A 14 3.26 4.45 4.58
CA PRO A 14 3.95 4.71 5.85
C PRO A 14 4.45 3.40 6.49
N HIS A 15 5.44 3.48 7.36
CA HIS A 15 5.81 2.32 8.19
C HIS A 15 4.73 2.05 9.26
N THR A 16 4.73 0.85 9.86
CA THR A 16 3.75 0.54 10.92
C THR A 16 3.93 1.50 12.09
N GLY A 17 2.84 2.16 12.47
CA GLY A 17 2.81 3.12 13.57
C GLY A 17 3.40 4.49 13.22
N GLU A 18 3.73 4.75 11.95
CA GLU A 18 4.20 6.06 11.52
C GLU A 18 3.05 7.08 11.49
N SER A 19 3.36 8.30 11.89
CA SER A 19 2.46 9.45 11.84
C SER A 19 2.64 10.23 10.54
N VAL A 20 1.55 10.42 9.80
CA VAL A 20 1.47 11.25 8.60
C VAL A 20 0.72 12.54 8.90
N ALA A 21 1.12 13.64 8.27
CA ALA A 21 0.43 14.91 8.45
C ALA A 21 -0.95 14.89 7.74
N PRO A 22 -1.96 15.62 8.24
CA PRO A 22 -3.22 15.80 7.52
C PRO A 22 -3.00 16.45 6.16
N GLY A 23 -3.73 15.98 5.15
CA GLY A 23 -3.67 16.47 3.78
C GLY A 23 -3.11 15.42 2.81
N ALA A 24 -2.34 15.87 1.83
CA ALA A 24 -1.81 15.02 0.77
C ALA A 24 -0.71 14.10 1.31
N TYR A 25 -0.77 12.84 0.90
CA TYR A 25 0.21 11.82 1.23
C TYR A 25 0.32 10.82 0.06
N THR A 26 1.47 10.16 -0.08
CA THR A 26 1.63 9.11 -1.10
C THR A 26 2.18 7.85 -0.44
N PHE A 27 1.42 6.75 -0.55
CA PHE A 27 1.86 5.44 -0.12
C PHE A 27 2.83 4.85 -1.13
N ARG A 28 3.80 4.07 -0.66
CA ARG A 28 4.67 3.23 -1.52
C ARG A 28 4.39 1.77 -1.22
N ILE A 29 4.21 0.98 -2.27
CA ILE A 29 3.90 -0.44 -2.18
C ILE A 29 4.96 -1.24 -2.96
N THR A 30 5.50 -2.27 -2.31
CA THR A 30 6.30 -3.33 -2.93
C THR A 30 5.36 -4.44 -3.41
N ALA A 31 5.61 -4.93 -4.62
CA ALA A 31 4.89 -6.05 -5.22
C ALA A 31 5.85 -6.86 -6.11
N PRO A 32 5.50 -8.12 -6.45
CA PRO A 32 6.25 -8.91 -7.42
C PRO A 32 6.39 -8.21 -8.78
N GLU A 33 7.46 -8.52 -9.52
CA GLU A 33 7.75 -7.91 -10.82
C GLU A 33 6.64 -8.17 -11.86
N ASP A 34 6.00 -9.34 -11.79
CA ASP A 34 4.89 -9.78 -12.64
C ASP A 34 3.52 -9.28 -12.17
N ALA A 35 3.48 -8.37 -11.19
CA ALA A 35 2.26 -7.69 -10.78
C ALA A 35 1.64 -6.94 -11.97
N ARG A 36 0.40 -7.31 -12.30
CA ARG A 36 -0.39 -6.67 -13.35
C ARG A 36 -1.08 -5.42 -12.82
N GLU A 37 -1.59 -5.50 -11.60
CA GLU A 37 -2.35 -4.43 -10.96
C GLU A 37 -2.13 -4.44 -9.45
N VAL A 38 -1.99 -3.26 -8.86
CA VAL A 38 -1.94 -3.08 -7.41
C VAL A 38 -3.05 -2.13 -7.00
N ARG A 39 -3.76 -2.48 -5.94
CA ARG A 39 -4.79 -1.62 -5.34
C ARG A 39 -4.56 -1.44 -3.86
N LEU A 40 -4.97 -0.29 -3.34
CA LEU A 40 -4.99 0.03 -1.92
C LEU A 40 -6.43 0.22 -1.46
N SER A 41 -6.74 -0.27 -0.26
CA SER A 41 -7.94 0.09 0.50
C SER A 41 -7.49 0.66 1.83
N ILE A 42 -8.16 1.71 2.27
CA ILE A 42 -7.95 2.38 3.56
C ILE A 42 -9.26 2.28 4.34
N ASP A 43 -9.20 1.87 5.60
CA ASP A 43 -10.32 1.75 6.54
C ASP A 43 -11.51 0.95 6.01
N ASP A 44 -11.22 -0.19 5.37
CA ASP A 44 -12.21 -1.07 4.71
C ASP A 44 -13.02 -0.37 3.59
N GLY A 45 -12.48 0.74 3.06
CA GLY A 45 -13.03 1.47 1.94
C GLY A 45 -12.84 0.75 0.59
N ALA A 46 -13.20 1.46 -0.48
CA ALA A 46 -13.08 0.93 -1.84
C ALA A 46 -11.63 0.60 -2.21
N TRP A 47 -11.46 -0.43 -3.05
CA TRP A 47 -10.17 -0.79 -3.62
C TRP A 47 -9.82 0.12 -4.79
N GLU A 48 -8.89 1.03 -4.59
CA GLU A 48 -8.49 2.02 -5.58
C GLU A 48 -7.14 1.67 -6.23
N PRO A 49 -6.97 1.96 -7.53
CA PRO A 49 -5.77 1.58 -8.26
C PRO A 49 -4.55 2.41 -7.83
N CYS A 50 -3.40 1.73 -7.70
CA CYS A 50 -2.10 2.36 -7.56
C CYS A 50 -1.52 2.67 -8.95
N ARG A 51 -0.76 3.76 -9.06
CA ARG A 51 0.05 4.07 -10.25
C ARG A 51 1.42 3.42 -10.15
N ARG A 52 1.98 2.98 -11.27
CA ARG A 52 3.33 2.41 -11.34
C ARG A 52 4.30 3.45 -11.89
N GLU A 53 5.35 3.76 -11.12
CA GLU A 53 6.36 4.75 -11.51
C GLU A 53 7.72 4.42 -10.86
N ASN A 54 8.81 4.55 -11.62
CA ASN A 54 10.18 4.32 -11.15
C ASN A 54 10.41 2.98 -10.44
N GLY A 55 9.78 1.91 -10.93
CA GLY A 55 9.91 0.56 -10.36
C GLY A 55 9.09 0.31 -9.09
N HIS A 56 8.25 1.26 -8.68
CA HIS A 56 7.40 1.14 -7.50
C HIS A 56 5.92 1.35 -7.84
N TRP A 57 5.05 0.93 -6.92
CA TRP A 57 3.63 1.23 -6.93
C TRP A 57 3.33 2.32 -5.91
N TRP A 58 2.58 3.33 -6.34
CA TRP A 58 2.26 4.50 -5.56
C TRP A 58 0.74 4.70 -5.48
N PHE A 59 0.26 5.10 -4.32
CA PHE A 59 -1.14 5.50 -4.14
C PHE A 59 -1.17 6.92 -3.58
N ASP A 60 -1.63 7.86 -4.39
CA ASP A 60 -1.81 9.24 -3.96
C ASP A 60 -3.12 9.34 -3.18
N TRP A 61 -3.03 9.83 -1.95
CA TRP A 61 -4.13 9.89 -1.01
C TRP A 61 -4.21 11.30 -0.41
N ALA A 62 -5.40 11.68 0.03
CA ALA A 62 -5.60 12.88 0.81
C ALA A 62 -6.70 12.67 1.84
N SER A 63 -6.38 12.89 3.11
CA SER A 63 -7.37 12.90 4.19
C SER A 63 -7.04 13.96 5.23
N ARG A 64 -8.09 14.51 5.85
CA ARG A 64 -7.99 15.37 7.03
C ARG A 64 -8.58 14.71 8.27
N GLU A 65 -9.05 13.47 8.15
CA GLU A 65 -9.55 12.71 9.27
C GLU A 65 -8.35 12.31 10.12
N GLU A 66 -8.29 12.83 11.34
CA GLU A 66 -7.24 12.52 12.30
C GLU A 66 -7.56 11.22 13.03
N GLY A 67 -6.53 10.50 13.46
CA GLY A 67 -6.66 9.26 14.21
C GLY A 67 -5.90 8.08 13.61
N ASP A 68 -6.22 6.90 14.11
CA ASP A 68 -5.62 5.64 13.65
C ASP A 68 -6.34 5.15 12.39
N HIS A 69 -5.55 4.74 11.41
CA HIS A 69 -6.02 4.22 10.13
C HIS A 69 -5.35 2.88 9.82
N VAL A 70 -6.01 2.11 8.95
CA VAL A 70 -5.47 0.86 8.42
C VAL A 70 -5.50 0.87 6.89
N ALA A 71 -4.36 0.57 6.28
CA ALA A 71 -4.25 0.34 4.85
C ALA A 71 -3.96 -1.13 4.55
N ILE A 72 -4.59 -1.68 3.52
CA ILE A 72 -4.30 -3.01 2.99
C ILE A 72 -4.10 -2.87 1.49
N SER A 73 -3.06 -3.54 0.96
CA SER A 73 -2.83 -3.61 -0.47
C SER A 73 -3.16 -5.00 -1.01
N ARG A 74 -3.61 -5.06 -2.26
CA ARG A 74 -3.75 -6.31 -3.01
C ARG A 74 -3.05 -6.19 -4.35
N VAL A 75 -2.42 -7.29 -4.78
CA VAL A 75 -1.76 -7.43 -6.08
C VAL A 75 -2.53 -8.47 -6.88
N ILE A 76 -2.83 -8.15 -8.13
CA ILE A 76 -3.30 -9.12 -9.12
C ILE A 76 -2.11 -9.45 -10.02
N GLU A 77 -1.74 -10.72 -10.06
CA GLU A 77 -0.61 -11.20 -10.87
C GLU A 77 -1.03 -11.51 -12.31
N ALA A 78 -0.04 -11.76 -13.17
CA ALA A 78 -0.28 -12.07 -14.59
C ALA A 78 -1.14 -13.34 -14.79
N ASP A 79 -1.03 -14.33 -13.91
CA ASP A 79 -1.83 -15.56 -13.93
C ASP A 79 -3.22 -15.40 -13.30
N GLY A 80 -3.55 -14.21 -12.81
CA GLY A 80 -4.82 -13.89 -12.16
C GLY A 80 -4.88 -14.24 -10.68
N SER A 81 -3.81 -14.78 -10.10
CA SER A 81 -3.72 -14.97 -8.65
C SER A 81 -3.69 -13.62 -7.92
N VAL A 82 -4.12 -13.65 -6.66
CA VAL A 82 -4.22 -12.46 -5.82
C VAL A 82 -3.37 -12.63 -4.57
N LEU A 83 -2.46 -11.67 -4.35
CA LEU A 83 -1.71 -11.54 -3.11
C LEU A 83 -2.27 -10.37 -2.30
N VAL A 84 -2.28 -10.50 -0.98
CA VAL A 84 -2.77 -9.47 -0.05
C VAL A 84 -1.68 -9.18 0.97
N SER A 85 -1.39 -7.90 1.22
CA SER A 85 -0.41 -7.52 2.23
C SER A 85 -0.94 -7.74 3.65
N PRO A 86 -0.05 -7.86 4.65
CA PRO A 86 -0.42 -7.58 6.03
C PRO A 86 -1.03 -6.16 6.15
N PRO A 87 -1.87 -5.92 7.18
CA PRO A 87 -2.37 -4.58 7.47
C PRO A 87 -1.23 -3.61 7.80
N ARG A 88 -1.30 -2.39 7.25
CA ARG A 88 -0.43 -1.28 7.61
C ARG A 88 -1.20 -0.31 8.49
N LEU A 89 -0.84 -0.27 9.76
CA LEU A 89 -1.35 0.70 10.72
C LEU A 89 -0.55 1.99 10.63
N PHE A 90 -1.23 3.14 10.58
CA PHE A 90 -0.62 4.45 10.59
C PHE A 90 -1.55 5.46 11.27
N ARG A 91 -1.03 6.62 11.65
CA ARG A 91 -1.82 7.67 12.29
C ARG A 91 -1.80 8.95 11.48
N VAL A 92 -2.95 9.60 11.33
CA VAL A 92 -3.01 10.98 10.83
C VAL A 92 -3.04 11.91 12.03
N GLU A 93 -2.04 12.76 12.16
CA GLU A 93 -1.95 13.76 13.23
C GLU A 93 -1.12 14.98 12.83
N PRO A 94 -1.43 16.19 13.35
CA PRO A 94 -0.65 17.38 13.10
C PRO A 94 0.81 17.19 13.53
N ARG A 95 1.76 17.52 12.65
CA ARG A 95 3.17 17.65 13.03
C ARG A 95 3.38 19.04 13.62
N PHE A 96 3.77 19.10 14.89
CA PHE A 96 4.12 20.33 15.61
C PHE A 96 5.62 20.62 15.53
#